data_AF-A0A7S1P9A5-F1
#
_entry.id   AF-A0A7S1P9A5-F1
#
_cell.length_a   1.000
_cell.length_b   1.000
_cell.length_c   1.000
_cell.angle_alpha   90.00
_cell.angle_beta   90.00
_cell.angle_gamma   90.00
#
_symmetry.space_group_name_H-M   'P 1'
#
loop_
_entity.id
_entity.type
_entity.pdbx_description
1 polymer ?
#
loop_
_entity_poly.entity_id
_entity_poly.type
_entity_poly.pdbx_seq_one_letter_code
_entity_poly.pdbx_strand_id
1 'polypeptide(L)'
;ARCEATDVVDNGGRHKTDRFRWAYVSLRRDQQKGNGDNEAQIQALLMSVQNHLTDFIHSSVNRGEKPTPGTDEATSNNKAASSPAMYGSALQAYIDRLMASSSSLSDGALTRASVVCDLAASLMTQASVEERQKVLEALDVEDRLRRVQALLLKVIEAHKLADKIDGNVQNKLAREVREQLIRRKMQELQKELRSLRQSSSSPSSSQPTDKDKAANNNHNNTSASEEDEDDVARLRNAISKAGMEGEALKAAKRELRRLEALQPAHPEYMVCRTYLETLVSVPWTKHSEDSLDVQRAREILDEDHYGLEEVKKRILQFLAVRRLRNDMKG
;
A
#
# COMPACT_ATOMS: atom_id res chain seq x y z
N ALA A 1 32.94 29.16 35.32
CA ALA A 1 33.02 29.62 36.72
C ALA A 1 32.13 28.73 37.57
N ARG A 2 32.68 28.22 38.67
CA ARG A 2 32.05 27.31 39.63
C ARG A 2 31.05 28.14 40.45
N CYS A 3 29.78 27.77 40.49
CA CYS A 3 28.82 28.36 41.44
C CYS A 3 28.20 27.25 42.27
N GLU A 4 28.43 27.37 43.57
CA GLU A 4 28.03 26.48 44.65
C GLU A 4 26.52 26.48 44.84
N ALA A 5 25.97 25.30 45.15
CA ALA A 5 24.58 25.12 45.51
C ALA A 5 24.40 25.55 46.98
N THR A 6 23.65 26.63 47.20
CA THR A 6 23.05 26.90 48.50
C THR A 6 21.63 26.34 48.50
N ASP A 7 21.42 25.33 49.34
CA ASP A 7 20.12 24.75 49.61
C ASP A 7 19.25 25.76 50.39
N VAL A 8 18.25 26.32 49.73
CA VAL A 8 17.11 26.95 50.38
C VAL A 8 16.00 25.91 50.44
N VAL A 9 15.82 25.34 51.63
CA VAL A 9 14.66 24.54 52.00
C VAL A 9 13.48 25.51 52.11
N ASP A 10 12.55 25.43 51.16
CA ASP A 10 11.23 26.06 51.31
C ASP A 10 10.15 24.98 51.35
N ASN A 11 9.33 25.09 52.39
CA ASN A 11 8.29 24.14 52.77
C ASN A 11 7.08 24.32 51.86
N GLY A 12 6.85 23.38 50.94
CA GLY A 12 5.62 23.35 50.16
C GLY A 12 5.76 22.50 48.92
N GLY A 13 5.23 21.28 48.96
CA GLY A 13 5.29 20.33 47.86
C GLY A 13 4.68 20.88 46.58
N ARG A 14 5.54 21.28 45.63
CA ARG A 14 5.26 21.39 44.19
C ARG A 14 6.56 21.65 43.40
N HIS A 15 7.49 20.69 43.36
CA HIS A 15 8.70 20.84 42.55
C HIS A 15 9.09 19.55 41.85
N LYS A 16 8.79 19.48 40.54
CA LYS A 16 9.52 18.66 39.55
C LYS A 16 9.22 19.07 38.09
N THR A 17 8.15 19.82 37.81
CA THR A 17 7.78 20.26 36.46
C THR A 17 8.41 21.59 36.01
N ASP A 18 8.86 22.45 36.93
CA ASP A 18 9.40 23.77 36.55
C ASP A 18 10.89 23.77 36.17
N ARG A 19 11.64 22.71 36.51
CA ARG A 19 13.06 22.59 36.16
C ARG A 19 13.28 22.43 34.65
N PHE A 20 12.39 21.73 33.96
CA PHE A 20 12.44 21.56 32.51
C PHE A 20 12.01 22.83 31.76
N ARG A 21 11.04 23.56 32.30
CA ARG A 21 10.57 24.81 31.71
C ARG A 21 11.65 25.90 31.79
N TRP A 22 12.39 25.97 32.90
CA TRP A 22 13.49 26.91 33.06
C TRP A 22 14.74 26.50 32.25
N ALA A 23 15.03 25.20 32.13
CA ALA A 23 16.10 24.72 31.24
C ALA A 23 15.80 25.06 29.76
N TYR A 24 14.55 24.86 29.32
CA TYR A 24 14.11 25.20 27.97
C TYR A 24 14.15 26.72 27.72
N VAL A 25 13.71 27.53 28.67
CA VAL A 25 13.73 29.01 28.55
C VAL A 25 15.15 29.58 28.62
N SER A 26 16.05 29.00 29.42
CA SER A 26 17.44 29.45 29.54
C SER A 26 18.28 29.06 28.32
N LEU A 27 18.10 27.85 27.76
CA LEU A 27 18.73 27.47 26.48
C LEU A 27 18.24 28.35 25.32
N ARG A 28 16.96 28.74 25.34
CA ARG A 28 16.31 29.63 24.37
C ARG A 28 16.81 31.09 24.47
N ARG A 29 17.30 31.52 25.64
CA ARG A 29 17.85 32.86 25.86
C ARG A 29 19.31 32.99 25.40
N ASP A 30 20.07 31.89 25.45
CA ASP A 30 21.45 31.85 24.96
C ASP A 30 21.52 31.69 23.42
N GLN A 31 20.58 30.97 22.81
CA GLN A 31 20.45 30.84 21.34
C GLN A 31 20.08 32.15 20.63
N GLN A 32 19.32 33.05 21.27
CA GLN A 32 18.89 34.32 20.68
C GLN A 32 20.01 35.38 20.53
N LYS A 33 21.22 35.16 21.07
CA LYS A 33 22.32 36.14 20.98
C LYS A 33 23.16 36.08 19.70
N GLY A 34 22.89 35.13 18.79
CA GLY A 34 23.59 34.99 17.49
C GLY A 34 22.66 34.97 16.25
N ASN A 35 21.46 35.54 16.38
CA ASN A 35 20.24 35.05 15.72
C ASN A 35 19.98 35.48 14.25
N GLY A 36 20.86 36.23 13.59
CA GLY A 36 20.59 36.75 12.24
C GLY A 36 20.88 35.73 11.11
N ASP A 37 22.08 35.14 11.12
CA ASP A 37 22.53 34.24 10.05
C ASP A 37 21.90 32.84 10.16
N ASN A 38 21.65 32.37 11.38
CA ASN A 38 21.00 31.08 11.63
C ASN A 38 19.53 31.09 11.21
N GLU A 39 18.85 32.24 11.36
CA GLU A 39 17.43 32.37 10.97
C GLU A 39 17.26 32.33 9.44
N ALA A 40 18.16 32.98 8.70
CA ALA A 40 18.19 32.91 7.23
C ALA A 40 18.50 31.49 6.72
N GLN A 41 19.41 30.76 7.39
CA GLN A 41 19.73 29.37 7.05
C GLN A 41 18.56 28.42 7.31
N ILE A 42 17.88 28.56 8.46
CA ILE A 42 16.69 27.76 8.79
C ILE A 42 15.56 28.05 7.80
N GLN A 43 15.36 29.30 7.40
CA GLN A 43 14.37 29.66 6.37
C GLN A 43 14.70 29.07 5.00
N ALA A 44 15.98 29.09 4.59
CA ALA A 44 16.42 28.48 3.35
C ALA A 44 16.20 26.95 3.35
N LEU A 45 16.54 26.28 4.46
CA LEU A 45 16.29 24.83 4.64
C LEU A 45 14.79 24.50 4.62
N LEU A 46 13.97 25.31 5.28
CA LEU A 46 12.51 25.15 5.28
C LEU A 46 11.95 25.27 3.86
N MET A 47 12.39 26.26 3.09
CA MET A 47 11.98 26.45 1.70
C MET A 47 12.41 25.26 0.82
N SER A 48 13.61 24.72 1.03
CA SER A 48 14.07 23.54 0.30
C SER A 48 13.28 22.28 0.64
N VAL A 49 13.02 22.02 1.92
CA VAL A 49 12.18 20.89 2.38
C VAL A 49 10.77 21.01 1.82
N GLN A 50 10.20 22.20 1.78
CA GLN A 50 8.89 22.45 1.19
C GLN A 50 8.88 22.14 -0.30
N ASN A 51 9.86 22.63 -1.07
CA ASN A 51 9.94 22.36 -2.50
C ASN A 51 10.03 20.85 -2.78
N HIS A 52 10.84 20.13 -2.02
CA HIS A 52 10.92 18.66 -2.13
C HIS A 52 9.64 17.94 -1.70
N LEU A 53 8.93 18.46 -0.69
CA LEU A 53 7.65 17.90 -0.27
C LEU A 53 6.58 18.11 -1.36
N THR A 54 6.54 19.28 -1.98
CA THR A 54 5.67 19.58 -3.13
C THR A 54 5.99 18.67 -4.31
N ASP A 55 7.27 18.50 -4.67
CA ASP A 55 7.72 17.56 -5.71
C ASP A 55 7.31 16.10 -5.39
N PHE A 56 7.40 15.70 -4.12
CA PHE A 56 6.96 14.39 -3.65
C PHE A 56 5.44 14.22 -3.79
N ILE A 57 4.64 15.22 -3.41
CA ILE A 57 3.19 15.20 -3.55
C ILE A 57 2.80 15.12 -5.03
N HIS A 58 3.40 15.94 -5.90
CA HIS A 58 3.12 15.88 -7.33
C HIS A 58 3.52 14.54 -7.96
N SER A 59 4.69 13.99 -7.61
CA SER A 59 5.14 12.69 -8.15
C SER A 59 4.33 11.51 -7.61
N SER A 60 3.82 11.57 -6.38
CA SER A 60 2.95 10.54 -5.80
C SER A 60 1.52 10.60 -6.34
N VAL A 61 0.94 11.80 -6.53
CA VAL A 61 -0.38 12.01 -7.14
C VAL A 61 -0.40 11.51 -8.58
N ASN A 62 0.59 11.88 -9.40
CA ASN A 62 0.70 11.43 -10.80
C ASN A 62 0.84 9.91 -10.94
N ARG A 63 1.29 9.22 -9.88
CA ARG A 63 1.41 7.76 -9.85
C ARG A 63 0.07 7.06 -9.64
N GLY A 64 -0.85 7.69 -8.89
CA GLY A 64 -2.22 7.20 -8.68
C GLY A 64 -3.12 7.35 -9.91
N GLU A 65 -2.73 8.19 -10.88
CA GLU A 65 -3.55 8.53 -12.04
C GLU A 65 -3.24 7.74 -13.32
N LYS A 66 -2.17 6.92 -13.38
CA LYS A 66 -1.84 6.21 -14.64
C LYS A 66 -2.98 5.23 -15.02
N PRO A 67 -3.70 5.47 -16.13
CA PRO A 67 -4.78 4.58 -16.55
C PRO A 67 -4.16 3.26 -17.00
N THR A 68 -4.59 2.15 -16.40
CA THR A 68 -4.30 0.81 -16.90
C THR A 68 -4.91 0.68 -18.30
N PRO A 69 -4.17 0.17 -19.31
CA PRO A 69 -4.71 -0.01 -20.64
C PRO A 69 -5.81 -1.08 -20.60
N GLY A 70 -7.09 -0.68 -20.70
CA GLY A 70 -8.21 -1.61 -20.87
C GLY A 70 -9.48 -1.37 -20.04
N THR A 71 -9.60 -0.30 -19.25
CA THR A 71 -10.88 0.03 -18.58
C THR A 71 -11.57 1.19 -19.28
N ASP A 72 -12.76 0.94 -19.81
CA ASP A 72 -13.58 1.88 -20.57
C ASP A 72 -13.81 3.24 -19.86
N GLU A 73 -13.82 4.29 -20.68
CA GLU A 73 -13.92 5.73 -20.33
C GLU A 73 -15.17 6.10 -19.49
N ALA A 74 -16.16 5.22 -19.36
CA ALA A 74 -17.43 5.50 -18.70
C ALA A 74 -17.39 5.50 -17.16
N THR A 75 -16.33 4.98 -16.54
CA THR A 75 -16.21 4.93 -15.05
C THR A 75 -15.34 6.05 -14.47
N SER A 76 -14.78 6.93 -15.31
CA SER A 76 -13.80 7.96 -14.91
C SER A 76 -14.41 9.07 -14.04
N ASN A 77 -15.67 9.45 -14.29
CA ASN A 77 -16.25 10.65 -13.70
C ASN A 77 -16.58 10.55 -12.20
N ASN A 78 -16.75 9.35 -11.66
CA ASN A 78 -17.02 9.15 -10.22
C ASN A 78 -15.78 8.71 -9.42
N LYS A 79 -14.67 8.37 -10.08
CA LYS A 79 -13.40 8.01 -9.41
C LYS A 79 -12.55 9.24 -9.08
N ALA A 80 -12.78 10.35 -9.78
CA ALA A 80 -12.13 11.63 -9.53
C ALA A 80 -12.51 12.25 -8.17
N ALA A 81 -13.72 11.98 -7.65
CA ALA A 81 -14.21 12.57 -6.40
C ALA A 81 -13.58 11.98 -5.12
N SER A 82 -12.96 10.79 -5.19
CA SER A 82 -12.25 10.15 -4.07
C SER A 82 -10.77 9.89 -4.36
N SER A 83 -10.20 10.55 -5.38
CA SER A 83 -8.84 10.32 -5.84
C SER A 83 -7.81 10.82 -4.79
N PRO A 84 -6.68 10.11 -4.59
CA PRO A 84 -5.50 10.63 -3.89
C PRO A 84 -5.08 12.04 -4.33
N ALA A 85 -5.45 12.44 -5.56
CA ALA A 85 -5.23 13.78 -6.10
C ALA A 85 -5.98 14.90 -5.36
N MET A 86 -7.21 14.65 -4.87
CA MET A 86 -7.99 15.64 -4.11
C MET A 86 -7.38 15.89 -2.73
N TYR A 87 -6.93 14.82 -2.06
CA TYR A 87 -6.21 14.93 -0.79
C TYR A 87 -4.84 15.59 -0.98
N GLY A 88 -4.13 15.27 -2.07
CA GLY A 88 -2.86 15.89 -2.43
C GLY A 88 -2.98 17.40 -2.71
N SER A 89 -3.98 17.84 -3.48
CA SER A 89 -4.18 19.26 -3.78
C SER A 89 -4.66 20.06 -2.56
N ALA A 90 -5.54 19.48 -1.72
CA ALA A 90 -5.98 20.09 -0.48
C ALA A 90 -4.83 20.21 0.54
N LEU A 91 -3.97 19.19 0.62
CA LEU A 91 -2.79 19.19 1.47
C LEU A 91 -1.74 20.19 0.97
N GLN A 92 -1.53 20.29 -0.35
CA GLN A 92 -0.69 21.31 -0.95
C GLN A 92 -1.20 22.72 -0.63
N ALA A 93 -2.51 22.97 -0.80
CA ALA A 93 -3.12 24.26 -0.46
C ALA A 93 -3.00 24.59 1.03
N TYR A 94 -3.02 23.59 1.92
CA TYR A 94 -2.78 23.76 3.35
C TYR A 94 -1.32 24.14 3.64
N ILE A 95 -0.35 23.47 2.99
CA ILE A 95 1.08 23.82 3.07
C ILE A 95 1.31 25.25 2.57
N ASP A 96 0.75 25.62 1.41
CA ASP A 96 0.91 26.95 0.84
C ASP A 96 0.28 28.03 1.74
N ARG A 97 -0.86 27.74 2.38
CA ARG A 97 -1.53 28.65 3.34
C ARG A 97 -0.74 28.81 4.64
N LEU A 98 -0.11 27.75 5.14
CA LEU A 98 0.79 27.83 6.29
C LEU A 98 1.96 28.78 6.02
N MET A 99 2.42 28.84 4.76
CA MET A 99 3.57 29.62 4.34
C MET A 99 3.23 31.05 3.89
N ALA A 100 2.05 31.30 3.32
CA ALA A 100 1.62 32.62 2.86
C ALA A 100 1.44 33.66 4.00
N SER A 101 1.47 33.23 5.27
CA SER A 101 1.40 34.11 6.45
C SER A 101 2.74 34.77 6.84
N SER A 102 3.77 34.71 5.97
CA SER A 102 5.17 35.01 6.26
C SER A 102 5.61 36.46 6.05
N SER A 103 5.12 37.42 6.85
CA SER A 103 5.74 38.76 6.91
C SER A 103 6.30 39.15 8.27
N SER A 104 6.13 38.33 9.31
CA SER A 104 6.64 38.61 10.66
C SER A 104 7.40 37.41 11.25
N LEU A 105 8.71 37.58 11.37
CA LEU A 105 9.64 36.69 12.07
C LEU A 105 9.49 36.90 13.59
N SER A 106 8.60 36.16 14.22
CA SER A 106 8.74 35.81 15.64
C SER A 106 7.98 34.54 15.93
N ASP A 107 8.59 33.67 16.76
CA ASP A 107 8.15 32.41 17.43
C ASP A 107 7.34 31.36 16.62
N GLY A 108 6.56 31.78 15.65
CA GLY A 108 5.80 30.98 14.68
C GLY A 108 6.67 30.25 13.64
N ALA A 109 7.87 30.74 13.32
CA ALA A 109 8.70 30.12 12.27
C ALA A 109 9.23 28.74 12.68
N LEU A 110 9.69 28.61 13.93
CA LEU A 110 10.18 27.35 14.51
C LEU A 110 9.04 26.33 14.69
N THR A 111 7.86 26.80 15.13
CA THR A 111 6.67 25.95 15.27
C THR A 111 6.14 25.51 13.90
N ARG A 112 6.15 26.36 12.88
CA ARG A 112 5.80 25.96 11.50
C ARG A 112 6.78 24.93 10.93
N ALA A 113 8.08 25.12 11.12
CA ALA A 113 9.10 24.17 10.68
C ALA A 113 8.88 22.78 11.32
N SER A 114 8.51 22.75 12.60
CA SER A 114 8.17 21.48 13.27
C SER A 114 6.95 20.78 12.66
N VAL A 115 5.87 21.52 12.39
CA VAL A 115 4.65 20.97 11.80
C VAL A 115 4.90 20.43 10.40
N VAL A 116 5.71 21.11 9.58
CA VAL A 116 6.09 20.64 8.24
C VAL A 116 6.90 19.35 8.32
N CYS A 117 7.84 19.24 9.25
CA CYS A 117 8.59 18.00 9.46
C CYS A 117 7.71 16.83 9.88
N ASP A 118 6.79 17.06 10.82
CA ASP A 118 5.88 16.02 11.32
C ASP A 118 4.89 15.57 10.23
N LEU A 119 4.37 16.53 9.44
CA LEU A 119 3.54 16.25 8.28
C LEU A 119 4.32 15.44 7.22
N ALA A 120 5.53 15.86 6.87
CA ALA A 120 6.37 15.15 5.92
C ALA A 120 6.65 13.71 6.40
N ALA A 121 6.99 13.52 7.68
CA ALA A 121 7.20 12.19 8.26
C ALA A 121 5.95 11.31 8.21
N SER A 122 4.75 11.89 8.36
CA SER A 122 3.47 11.16 8.25
C SER A 122 3.17 10.70 6.83
N LEU A 123 3.54 11.51 5.82
CA LEU A 123 3.24 11.24 4.40
C LEU A 123 4.20 10.21 3.79
N MET A 124 5.41 10.11 4.33
CA MET A 124 6.47 9.19 3.85
C MET A 124 6.26 7.75 4.32
N THR A 125 5.12 7.16 3.96
CA THR A 125 4.76 5.78 4.30
C THR A 125 5.72 4.74 3.71
N GLN A 126 6.45 5.09 2.64
CA GLN A 126 7.43 4.23 1.99
C GLN A 126 8.78 4.16 2.72
N ALA A 127 9.03 5.05 3.69
CA ALA A 127 10.25 5.05 4.49
C ALA A 127 10.14 4.09 5.69
N SER A 128 11.28 3.50 6.09
CA SER A 128 11.32 2.59 7.24
C SER A 128 10.83 3.29 8.51
N VAL A 129 10.19 2.54 9.40
CA VAL A 129 9.72 3.04 10.70
C VAL A 129 10.89 3.66 11.48
N GLU A 130 12.09 3.06 11.41
CA GLU A 130 13.29 3.55 12.06
C GLU A 130 13.75 4.92 11.54
N GLU A 131 13.62 5.15 10.23
CA GLU A 131 14.03 6.41 9.59
C GLU A 131 13.07 7.55 9.99
N ARG A 132 11.76 7.24 10.05
CA ARG A 132 10.74 8.19 10.51
C ARG A 132 10.88 8.50 12.00
N GLN A 133 11.19 7.50 12.82
CA GLN A 133 11.43 7.69 14.24
C GLN A 133 12.65 8.59 14.50
N LYS A 134 13.75 8.39 13.76
CA LYS A 134 14.97 9.24 13.86
C LYS A 134 14.75 10.71 13.51
N VAL A 135 13.70 11.04 12.76
CA VAL A 135 13.27 12.42 12.48
C VAL A 135 12.53 12.99 13.70
N LEU A 136 11.60 12.23 14.28
CA LEU A 136 10.79 12.66 15.42
C LEU A 136 11.62 12.76 16.72
N GLU A 137 12.69 11.98 16.84
CA GLU A 137 13.61 12.02 17.99
C GLU A 137 14.55 13.24 18.00
N ALA A 138 14.71 13.94 16.87
CA ALA A 138 15.55 15.12 16.79
C ALA A 138 14.84 16.33 17.43
N LEU A 139 15.35 16.77 18.59
CA LEU A 139 14.83 17.92 19.34
C LEU A 139 15.18 19.27 18.69
N ASP A 140 16.31 19.33 17.98
CA ASP A 140 16.73 20.53 17.27
C ASP A 140 16.03 20.66 15.89
N VAL A 141 15.54 21.87 15.59
CA VAL A 141 14.74 22.13 14.39
C VAL A 141 15.59 22.04 13.12
N GLU A 142 16.83 22.50 13.17
CA GLU A 142 17.73 22.48 12.03
C GLU A 142 18.14 21.05 11.67
N ASP A 143 18.55 20.27 12.67
CA ASP A 143 18.87 18.85 12.51
C ASP A 143 17.68 18.05 11.99
N ARG A 144 16.46 18.34 12.48
CA ARG A 144 15.24 17.68 12.01
C ARG A 144 14.93 18.01 10.56
N LEU A 145 15.06 19.28 10.15
CA LEU A 145 14.87 19.70 8.76
C LEU A 145 15.87 19.02 7.81
N ARG A 146 17.16 18.98 8.18
CA ARG A 146 18.19 18.30 7.38
C ARG A 146 17.91 16.80 7.21
N ARG A 147 17.44 16.13 8.27
CA ARG A 147 17.07 14.70 8.21
C ARG A 147 15.85 14.47 7.32
N VAL A 148 14.82 15.29 7.43
CA VAL A 148 13.63 15.23 6.56
C VAL A 148 14.02 15.48 5.11
N GLN A 149 14.86 16.47 4.84
CA GLN A 149 15.35 16.77 3.50
C GLN A 149 16.08 15.56 2.87
N ALA A 150 17.00 14.94 3.62
CA ALA A 150 17.74 13.77 3.15
C ALA A 150 16.81 12.58 2.84
N LEU A 151 15.83 12.32 3.69
CA LEU A 151 14.84 11.27 3.46
C LEU A 151 13.95 11.60 2.26
N LEU A 152 13.48 12.85 2.12
CA LEU A 152 12.65 13.27 0.99
C LEU A 152 13.40 13.07 -0.33
N LEU A 153 14.68 13.47 -0.41
CA LEU A 153 15.51 13.26 -1.60
C LEU A 153 15.63 11.78 -1.96
N LYS A 154 15.92 10.91 -0.97
CA LYS A 154 15.98 9.46 -1.17
C LYS A 154 14.66 8.89 -1.70
N VAL A 155 13.54 9.34 -1.15
CA VAL A 155 12.21 8.89 -1.58
C VAL A 155 11.90 9.40 -2.99
N ILE A 156 12.21 10.66 -3.33
CA ILE A 156 12.02 11.21 -4.69
C ILE A 156 12.85 10.45 -5.72
N GLU A 157 14.09 10.07 -5.41
CA GLU A 157 14.93 9.26 -6.31
C GLU A 157 14.33 7.88 -6.57
N ALA A 158 13.89 7.20 -5.51
CA ALA A 158 13.18 5.93 -5.62
C ALA A 158 11.91 6.08 -6.47
N HIS A 159 11.20 7.21 -6.31
CA HIS A 159 10.05 7.53 -7.14
C HIS A 159 10.45 7.66 -8.62
N LYS A 160 11.44 8.50 -8.96
CA LYS A 160 11.93 8.67 -10.34
C LYS A 160 12.37 7.35 -10.98
N LEU A 161 13.00 6.45 -10.23
CA LEU A 161 13.40 5.12 -10.72
C LEU A 161 12.19 4.25 -11.04
N ALA A 162 11.21 4.19 -10.13
CA ALA A 162 9.98 3.44 -10.36
C ALA A 162 9.23 3.95 -11.60
N ASP A 163 9.13 5.27 -11.80
CA ASP A 163 8.47 5.83 -12.98
C ASP A 163 9.17 5.46 -14.29
N LYS A 164 10.51 5.39 -14.28
CA LYS A 164 11.29 4.90 -15.44
C LYS A 164 11.05 3.43 -15.70
N ILE A 165 10.95 2.60 -14.66
CA ILE A 165 10.67 1.17 -14.79
C ILE A 165 9.26 0.98 -15.38
N ASP A 166 8.26 1.65 -14.82
CA ASP A 166 6.89 1.59 -15.32
C ASP A 166 6.81 2.01 -16.79
N GLY A 167 7.47 3.11 -17.16
CA GLY A 167 7.52 3.57 -18.55
C GLY A 167 8.17 2.54 -19.48
N ASN A 168 9.27 1.91 -19.06
CA ASN A 168 9.94 0.87 -19.84
C ASN A 168 9.09 -0.41 -19.97
N VAL A 169 8.40 -0.81 -18.90
CA VAL A 169 7.50 -1.97 -18.90
C VAL A 169 6.30 -1.72 -19.81
N GLN A 170 5.65 -0.55 -19.69
CA GLN A 170 4.53 -0.17 -20.56
C GLN A 170 4.94 -0.12 -22.02
N ASN A 171 6.11 0.44 -22.35
CA ASN A 171 6.60 0.48 -23.74
C ASN A 171 6.88 -0.92 -24.30
N LYS A 172 7.45 -1.82 -23.50
CA LYS A 172 7.67 -3.22 -23.90
C LYS A 172 6.36 -3.96 -24.09
N LEU A 173 5.45 -3.87 -23.12
CA LEU A 173 4.13 -4.49 -23.19
C LEU A 173 3.33 -3.97 -24.39
N ALA A 174 3.30 -2.66 -24.62
CA ALA A 174 2.61 -2.07 -25.76
C ALA A 174 3.18 -2.55 -27.11
N ARG A 175 4.51 -2.75 -27.19
CA ARG A 175 5.15 -3.30 -28.39
C ARG A 175 4.78 -4.77 -28.60
N GLU A 176 4.83 -5.58 -27.55
CA GLU A 176 4.52 -7.00 -27.59
C GLU A 176 3.03 -7.26 -27.89
N VAL A 177 2.13 -6.56 -27.20
CA VAL A 177 0.67 -6.62 -27.46
C VAL A 177 0.37 -6.22 -28.91
N ARG A 178 1.00 -5.14 -29.42
CA ARG A 178 0.83 -4.71 -30.82
C ARG A 178 1.32 -5.78 -31.79
N GLU A 179 2.47 -6.40 -31.52
CA GLU A 179 3.02 -7.46 -32.36
C GLU A 179 2.15 -8.72 -32.37
N GLN A 180 1.66 -9.15 -31.21
CA GLN A 180 0.73 -10.28 -31.09
C GLN A 180 -0.58 -10.01 -31.82
N LEU A 181 -1.11 -8.79 -31.71
CA LEU A 181 -2.32 -8.37 -32.43
C LEU A 181 -2.11 -8.40 -33.95
N ILE A 182 -0.99 -7.85 -34.45
CA ILE A 182 -0.65 -7.85 -35.87
C ILE A 182 -0.51 -9.30 -36.38
N ARG A 183 0.17 -10.17 -35.62
CA ARG A 183 0.32 -11.58 -35.97
C ARG A 183 -1.02 -12.29 -36.06
N ARG A 184 -1.92 -12.10 -35.09
CA ARG A 184 -3.28 -12.66 -35.12
C ARG A 184 -4.05 -12.18 -36.34
N LYS A 185 -4.06 -10.86 -36.61
CA LYS A 185 -4.73 -10.28 -37.79
C LYS A 185 -4.18 -10.84 -39.10
N MET A 186 -2.87 -11.04 -39.20
CA MET A 186 -2.23 -11.58 -40.40
C MET A 186 -2.63 -13.06 -40.63
N GLN A 187 -2.63 -13.87 -39.57
CA GLN A 187 -3.07 -15.26 -39.62
C GLN A 187 -4.54 -15.39 -40.04
N GLU A 188 -5.40 -14.51 -39.52
CA GLU A 188 -6.83 -14.49 -39.84
C GLU A 188 -7.06 -14.10 -41.31
N LEU A 189 -6.38 -13.06 -41.80
CA LEU A 189 -6.39 -12.69 -43.22
C LEU A 189 -5.85 -13.80 -44.12
N GLN A 190 -4.76 -14.47 -43.74
CA GLN A 190 -4.23 -15.62 -44.48
C GLN A 190 -5.23 -16.77 -44.55
N LYS A 191 -5.96 -17.02 -43.46
CA LYS A 191 -7.00 -18.05 -43.39
C LYS A 191 -8.19 -17.70 -44.29
N GLU A 192 -8.65 -16.45 -44.27
CA GLU A 192 -9.68 -15.95 -45.20
C GLU A 192 -9.23 -16.06 -46.65
N LEU A 193 -8.01 -15.61 -46.98
CA LEU A 193 -7.49 -15.65 -48.34
C LEU A 193 -7.36 -17.10 -48.86
N ARG A 194 -6.96 -18.04 -47.99
CA ARG A 194 -6.90 -19.48 -48.30
C ARG A 194 -8.28 -20.07 -48.52
N SER A 195 -9.26 -19.68 -47.70
CA SER A 195 -10.66 -20.07 -47.85
C SER A 195 -11.23 -19.58 -49.18
N LEU A 196 -10.96 -18.31 -49.53
CA LEU A 196 -11.33 -17.71 -50.81
C LEU A 196 -10.68 -18.45 -51.99
N ARG A 197 -9.39 -18.81 -51.88
CA ARG A 197 -8.67 -19.56 -52.92
C ARG A 197 -9.19 -20.99 -53.10
N GLN A 198 -9.57 -21.66 -52.01
CA GLN A 198 -10.21 -22.98 -52.08
C GLN A 198 -11.63 -22.91 -52.64
N SER A 199 -12.36 -21.80 -52.40
CA SER A 199 -13.67 -21.57 -53.02
C SER A 199 -13.58 -21.25 -54.52
N SER A 200 -12.43 -20.75 -55.00
CA SER A 200 -12.19 -20.47 -56.43
C SER A 200 -11.46 -21.58 -57.18
N SER A 201 -11.05 -22.66 -56.51
CA SER A 201 -10.46 -23.84 -57.14
C SER A 201 -11.40 -25.05 -57.08
N SER A 202 -12.06 -25.37 -58.20
CA SER A 202 -12.62 -26.71 -58.43
C SER A 202 -11.49 -27.75 -58.53
N PRO A 203 -11.72 -29.02 -58.13
CA PRO A 203 -10.64 -29.99 -57.96
C PRO A 203 -10.22 -30.56 -59.32
N SER A 204 -8.93 -30.44 -59.65
CA SER A 204 -8.29 -31.29 -60.66
C SER A 204 -7.22 -32.13 -59.97
N SER A 205 -7.32 -33.43 -60.21
CA SER A 205 -6.44 -34.46 -59.67
C SER A 205 -5.02 -34.29 -60.19
N SER A 206 -4.01 -34.50 -59.34
CA SER A 206 -2.94 -35.48 -59.54
C SER A 206 -1.85 -35.31 -58.48
N GLN A 207 -1.53 -36.41 -57.80
CA GLN A 207 -0.26 -36.62 -57.10
C GLN A 207 0.87 -36.76 -58.15
N PRO A 208 2.14 -36.45 -57.80
CA PRO A 208 3.02 -37.47 -57.22
C PRO A 208 3.96 -36.99 -56.10
N THR A 209 4.52 -38.01 -55.46
CA THR A 209 5.42 -38.08 -54.31
C THR A 209 6.81 -37.49 -54.54
N ASP A 210 7.48 -36.97 -53.50
CA ASP A 210 8.70 -37.59 -52.96
C ASP A 210 9.26 -36.89 -51.70
N LYS A 211 9.96 -37.70 -50.91
CA LYS A 211 10.54 -37.45 -49.59
C LYS A 211 11.71 -36.46 -49.66
N ASP A 212 11.86 -35.61 -48.64
CA ASP A 212 13.15 -35.45 -47.94
C ASP A 212 13.06 -34.69 -46.60
N LYS A 213 13.64 -35.35 -45.58
CA LYS A 213 14.37 -34.83 -44.41
C LYS A 213 13.74 -33.78 -43.49
N ALA A 214 13.18 -34.32 -42.41
CA ALA A 214 13.46 -33.98 -41.02
C ALA A 214 14.35 -32.76 -40.73
N ALA A 215 13.71 -31.70 -40.24
CA ALA A 215 14.27 -30.81 -39.22
C ALA A 215 13.10 -30.40 -38.29
N ASN A 216 12.86 -31.25 -37.30
CA ASN A 216 11.92 -30.98 -36.22
C ASN A 216 12.52 -29.92 -35.30
N ASN A 217 12.08 -28.67 -35.46
CA ASN A 217 12.16 -27.67 -34.40
C ASN A 217 10.73 -27.32 -34.00
N ASN A 218 10.16 -28.18 -33.15
CA ASN A 218 9.09 -27.79 -32.25
C ASN A 218 9.55 -26.59 -31.42
N HIS A 219 9.13 -25.40 -31.84
CA HIS A 219 9.11 -24.25 -30.96
C HIS A 219 7.88 -24.42 -30.07
N ASN A 220 8.14 -24.89 -28.85
CA ASN A 220 7.15 -25.02 -27.78
C ASN A 220 6.30 -23.76 -27.70
N ASN A 221 5.00 -23.95 -27.91
CA ASN A 221 3.98 -23.03 -27.42
C ASN A 221 2.86 -23.88 -26.80
N THR A 222 3.26 -24.75 -25.88
CA THR A 222 2.39 -25.66 -25.10
C THR A 222 2.36 -25.27 -23.62
N SER A 223 3.18 -24.32 -23.17
CA SER A 223 3.30 -24.01 -21.73
C SER A 223 2.06 -23.33 -21.15
N ALA A 224 1.33 -22.51 -21.91
CA ALA A 224 0.15 -21.81 -21.37
C ALA A 224 -1.02 -22.75 -21.08
N SER A 225 -1.28 -23.73 -21.94
CA SER A 225 -2.39 -24.68 -21.76
C SER A 225 -2.11 -25.71 -20.66
N GLU A 226 -0.84 -26.11 -20.50
CA GLU A 226 -0.42 -27.04 -19.44
C GLU A 226 -0.50 -26.38 -18.05
N GLU A 227 -0.07 -25.12 -17.92
CA GLU A 227 -0.17 -24.36 -16.66
C GLU A 227 -1.64 -24.18 -16.21
N ASP A 228 -2.56 -23.93 -17.14
CA ASP A 228 -3.98 -23.74 -16.85
C ASP A 228 -4.69 -25.05 -16.46
N GLU A 229 -4.36 -26.16 -17.13
CA GLU A 229 -4.91 -27.50 -16.80
C GLU A 229 -4.39 -27.97 -15.42
N ASP A 230 -3.15 -27.62 -15.09
CA ASP A 230 -2.55 -27.82 -13.77
C ASP A 230 -3.24 -27.00 -12.68
N ASP A 231 -3.62 -25.75 -12.95
CA ASP A 231 -4.30 -24.88 -11.98
C ASP A 231 -5.67 -25.43 -11.57
N VAL A 232 -6.45 -25.96 -12.53
CA VAL A 232 -7.74 -26.62 -12.25
C VAL A 232 -7.54 -27.89 -11.43
N ALA A 233 -6.55 -28.71 -11.76
CA ALA A 233 -6.21 -29.93 -11.02
C ALA A 233 -5.78 -29.60 -9.57
N ARG A 234 -5.00 -28.53 -9.39
CA ARG A 234 -4.58 -28.02 -8.08
C ARG A 234 -5.77 -27.59 -7.23
N LEU A 235 -6.70 -26.81 -7.79
CA LEU A 235 -7.91 -26.37 -7.09
C LEU A 235 -8.80 -27.55 -6.71
N ARG A 236 -8.96 -28.54 -7.59
CA ARG A 236 -9.72 -29.77 -7.29
C ARG A 236 -9.13 -30.51 -6.09
N ASN A 237 -7.81 -30.68 -6.06
CA ASN A 237 -7.11 -31.33 -4.95
C ASN A 237 -7.17 -30.50 -3.65
N ALA A 238 -7.20 -29.18 -3.75
CA ALA A 238 -7.31 -28.31 -2.58
C ALA A 238 -8.72 -28.35 -1.98
N ILE A 239 -9.76 -28.41 -2.82
CA ILE A 239 -11.16 -28.54 -2.38
C ILE A 239 -11.40 -29.86 -1.63
N SER A 240 -10.81 -30.97 -2.08
CA SER A 240 -10.95 -32.26 -1.38
C SER A 240 -10.22 -32.28 -0.03
N LYS A 241 -9.07 -31.59 0.08
CA LYS A 241 -8.30 -31.47 1.33
C LYS A 241 -8.94 -30.52 2.34
N ALA A 242 -9.65 -29.48 1.88
CA ALA A 242 -10.21 -28.45 2.75
C ALA A 242 -11.36 -28.97 3.66
N GLY A 243 -11.92 -30.15 3.38
CA GLY A 243 -12.96 -30.75 4.23
C GLY A 243 -14.26 -29.94 4.29
N MET A 244 -14.60 -29.24 3.21
CA MET A 244 -15.84 -28.46 3.11
C MET A 244 -17.08 -29.36 3.09
N GLU A 245 -18.08 -29.05 3.91
CA GLU A 245 -19.35 -29.79 3.97
C GLU A 245 -20.57 -28.91 3.61
N GLY A 246 -21.72 -29.54 3.37
CA GLY A 246 -23.00 -28.84 3.17
C GLY A 246 -23.11 -28.05 1.85
N GLU A 247 -23.57 -26.81 1.93
CA GLU A 247 -23.81 -25.93 0.78
C GLU A 247 -22.52 -25.42 0.14
N ALA A 248 -21.47 -25.21 0.94
CA ALA A 248 -20.18 -24.69 0.50
C ALA A 248 -19.54 -25.61 -0.55
N LEU A 249 -19.56 -26.93 -0.32
CA LEU A 249 -19.03 -27.91 -1.27
C LEU A 249 -19.86 -27.97 -2.57
N LYS A 250 -21.18 -27.80 -2.50
CA LYS A 250 -22.03 -27.74 -3.71
C LYS A 250 -21.72 -26.49 -4.53
N ALA A 251 -21.53 -25.34 -3.88
CA ALA A 251 -21.14 -24.10 -4.53
C ALA A 251 -19.74 -24.21 -5.16
N ALA A 252 -18.75 -24.73 -4.43
CA ALA A 252 -17.39 -24.94 -4.93
C ALA A 252 -17.36 -25.86 -6.16
N LYS A 253 -18.12 -26.97 -6.15
CA LYS A 253 -18.22 -27.88 -7.31
C LYS A 253 -18.90 -27.23 -8.51
N ARG A 254 -19.89 -26.35 -8.29
CA ARG A 254 -20.57 -25.62 -9.35
C ARG A 254 -19.62 -24.62 -10.02
N GLU A 255 -18.90 -23.84 -9.22
CA GLU A 255 -17.93 -22.86 -9.74
C GLU A 255 -16.70 -23.54 -10.36
N LEU A 256 -16.27 -24.71 -9.87
CA LEU A 256 -15.19 -25.48 -10.51
C LEU A 256 -15.59 -25.98 -11.91
N ARG A 257 -16.82 -26.48 -12.07
CA ARG A 257 -17.35 -26.84 -13.40
C ARG A 257 -17.47 -25.63 -14.33
N ARG A 258 -17.82 -24.47 -13.77
CA ARG A 258 -17.87 -23.21 -14.52
C ARG A 258 -16.47 -22.79 -14.98
N LEU A 259 -15.47 -22.91 -14.11
CA LEU A 259 -14.08 -22.60 -14.41
C LEU A 259 -13.52 -23.52 -15.52
N GLU A 260 -13.80 -24.82 -15.49
CA GLU A 260 -13.43 -25.80 -16.54
C GLU A 260 -14.01 -25.44 -17.93
N ALA A 261 -15.17 -24.80 -17.98
CA ALA A 261 -15.83 -24.42 -19.22
C ALA A 261 -15.41 -23.04 -19.75
N LEU A 262 -14.86 -22.18 -18.89
CA LEU A 262 -14.47 -20.82 -19.24
C LEU A 262 -13.08 -20.79 -19.88
N GLN A 263 -12.90 -19.90 -20.85
CA GLN A 263 -11.57 -19.64 -21.41
C GLN A 263 -10.76 -18.72 -20.45
N PRO A 264 -9.44 -18.91 -20.28
CA PRO A 264 -8.61 -18.10 -19.40
C PRO A 264 -8.61 -16.60 -19.72
N ALA A 265 -8.86 -16.23 -20.98
CA ALA A 265 -8.97 -14.84 -21.41
C ALA A 265 -10.28 -14.15 -20.95
N HIS A 266 -11.26 -14.91 -20.44
CA HIS A 266 -12.55 -14.36 -20.03
C HIS A 266 -12.43 -13.66 -18.66
N PRO A 267 -13.00 -12.46 -18.47
CA PRO A 267 -12.89 -11.73 -17.20
C PRO A 267 -13.48 -12.50 -16.00
N GLU A 268 -14.48 -13.36 -16.22
CA GLU A 268 -15.04 -14.20 -15.15
C GLU A 268 -14.12 -15.33 -14.70
N TYR A 269 -13.15 -15.76 -15.52
CA TYR A 269 -12.22 -16.83 -15.16
C TYR A 269 -11.42 -16.45 -13.90
N MET A 270 -10.87 -15.24 -13.89
CA MET A 270 -10.14 -14.71 -12.75
C MET A 270 -11.01 -14.56 -11.50
N VAL A 271 -12.28 -14.18 -11.66
CA VAL A 271 -13.23 -14.02 -10.55
C VAL A 271 -13.56 -15.38 -9.93
N CYS A 272 -13.91 -16.39 -10.75
CA CYS A 272 -14.22 -17.74 -10.27
C CYS A 272 -12.99 -18.39 -9.62
N ARG A 273 -11.80 -18.23 -10.20
CA ARG A 273 -10.53 -18.69 -9.61
C ARG A 273 -10.30 -18.09 -8.23
N THR A 274 -10.36 -16.77 -8.11
CA THR A 274 -10.14 -16.07 -6.84
C THR A 274 -11.17 -16.52 -5.79
N TYR A 275 -12.42 -16.68 -6.18
CA TYR A 275 -13.48 -17.17 -5.29
C TYR A 275 -13.17 -18.58 -4.76
N LEU A 276 -12.79 -19.51 -5.64
CA LEU A 276 -12.41 -20.86 -5.23
C LEU A 276 -11.17 -20.87 -4.33
N GLU A 277 -10.17 -20.04 -4.61
CA GLU A 277 -8.99 -19.89 -3.74
C GLU A 277 -9.38 -19.41 -2.34
N THR A 278 -10.26 -18.41 -2.23
CA THR A 278 -10.74 -17.92 -0.93
C THR A 278 -11.52 -18.99 -0.16
N LEU A 279 -12.41 -19.75 -0.82
CA LEU A 279 -13.14 -20.86 -0.19
C LEU A 279 -12.21 -21.92 0.39
N VAL A 280 -11.12 -22.25 -0.32
CA VAL A 280 -10.12 -23.23 0.12
C VAL A 280 -9.29 -22.71 1.29
N SER A 281 -8.98 -21.41 1.32
CA SER A 281 -8.17 -20.80 2.39
C SER A 281 -8.85 -20.78 3.76
N VAL A 282 -10.18 -20.87 3.78
CA VAL A 282 -10.96 -20.80 5.02
C VAL A 282 -10.75 -22.10 5.82
N PRO A 283 -10.43 -22.03 7.12
CA PRO A 283 -10.22 -23.21 7.95
C PRO A 283 -11.56 -23.83 8.39
N TRP A 284 -12.13 -24.72 7.58
CA TRP A 284 -13.42 -25.36 7.86
C TRP A 284 -13.41 -26.30 9.08
N THR A 285 -12.28 -26.94 9.37
CA THR A 285 -12.17 -27.94 10.45
C THR A 285 -11.50 -27.39 11.71
N LYS A 286 -10.67 -26.34 11.60
CA LYS A 286 -9.91 -25.84 12.75
C LYS A 286 -10.80 -24.92 13.59
N HIS A 287 -11.08 -25.35 14.81
CA HIS A 287 -11.80 -24.58 15.80
C HIS A 287 -10.89 -24.45 17.02
N SER A 288 -10.82 -23.25 17.60
CA SER A 288 -10.12 -23.06 18.87
C SER A 288 -11.05 -23.43 20.02
N GLU A 289 -10.54 -24.17 21.00
CA GLU A 289 -11.27 -24.38 22.25
C GLU A 289 -11.40 -23.04 22.99
N ASP A 290 -12.63 -22.61 23.26
CA ASP A 290 -12.91 -21.34 23.93
C ASP A 290 -12.82 -21.53 25.45
N SER A 291 -11.91 -20.82 26.11
CA SER A 291 -11.69 -20.90 27.57
C SER A 291 -12.41 -19.75 28.28
N LEU A 292 -13.67 -19.98 28.68
CA LEU A 292 -14.53 -18.98 29.34
C LEU A 292 -14.30 -18.86 30.86
N ASP A 293 -13.03 -18.77 31.29
CA ASP A 293 -12.70 -18.57 32.71
C ASP A 293 -12.63 -17.07 33.06
N VAL A 294 -13.58 -16.63 33.90
CA VAL A 294 -13.73 -15.24 34.33
C VAL A 294 -12.58 -14.81 35.26
N GLN A 295 -12.05 -15.74 36.07
CA GLN A 295 -10.98 -15.41 37.02
C GLN A 295 -9.67 -15.16 36.29
N ARG A 296 -9.28 -16.09 35.41
CA ARG A 296 -8.13 -15.92 34.53
C ARG A 296 -8.24 -14.70 33.62
N ALA A 297 -9.43 -14.42 33.10
CA ALA A 297 -9.66 -13.21 32.28
C ALA A 297 -9.41 -11.92 33.06
N ARG A 298 -9.77 -11.88 34.36
CA ARG A 298 -9.51 -10.72 35.21
C ARG A 298 -8.01 -10.50 35.42
N GLU A 299 -7.28 -11.57 35.73
CA GLU A 299 -5.83 -11.51 35.97
C GLU A 299 -5.08 -10.98 34.74
N ILE A 300 -5.41 -11.49 33.54
CA ILE A 300 -4.82 -11.03 32.27
C ILE A 300 -5.17 -9.56 31.99
N LEU A 301 -6.43 -9.15 32.23
CA LEU A 301 -6.84 -7.76 32.02
C LEU A 301 -6.12 -6.79 32.97
N ASP A 302 -5.87 -7.21 34.22
CA ASP A 302 -5.16 -6.42 35.21
C ASP A 302 -3.64 -6.36 34.96
N GLU A 303 -3.04 -7.41 34.38
CA GLU A 303 -1.63 -7.46 33.98
C GLU A 303 -1.36 -6.62 32.72
N ASP A 304 -2.16 -6.80 31.65
CA ASP A 304 -1.91 -6.16 30.35
C ASP A 304 -2.37 -4.68 30.32
N HIS A 305 -3.29 -4.28 31.20
CA HIS A 305 -3.92 -2.96 31.15
C HIS A 305 -3.97 -2.29 32.52
N TYR A 306 -3.36 -1.11 32.64
CA TYR A 306 -3.45 -0.27 33.84
C TYR A 306 -4.73 0.56 33.85
N GLY A 307 -5.52 0.47 34.93
CA GLY A 307 -6.78 1.20 35.10
C GLY A 307 -7.97 0.56 34.36
N LEU A 308 -8.83 1.39 33.75
CA LEU A 308 -10.01 0.96 32.97
C LEU A 308 -11.03 0.09 33.74
N GLU A 309 -11.27 0.38 35.02
CA GLU A 309 -12.13 -0.43 35.89
C GLU A 309 -13.56 -0.64 35.34
N GLU A 310 -14.20 0.43 34.85
CA GLU A 310 -15.56 0.35 34.28
C GLU A 310 -15.61 -0.55 33.03
N VAL A 311 -14.56 -0.53 32.20
CA VAL A 311 -14.48 -1.33 30.97
C VAL A 311 -14.18 -2.79 31.31
N LYS A 312 -13.20 -3.04 32.19
CA LYS A 312 -12.86 -4.39 32.67
C LYS A 312 -14.07 -5.07 33.29
N LYS A 313 -14.80 -4.36 34.15
CA LYS A 313 -16.04 -4.86 34.77
C LYS A 313 -17.09 -5.23 33.72
N ARG A 314 -17.24 -4.45 32.65
CA ARG A 314 -18.18 -4.74 31.56
C ARG A 314 -17.78 -5.95 30.73
N ILE A 315 -16.48 -6.12 30.45
CA ILE A 315 -15.95 -7.30 29.76
C ILE A 315 -16.17 -8.56 30.60
N LEU A 316 -15.86 -8.50 31.90
CA LEU A 316 -16.08 -9.62 32.82
C LEU A 316 -17.57 -9.98 32.93
N GLN A 317 -18.47 -8.99 32.97
CA GLN A 317 -19.92 -9.22 32.93
C GLN A 317 -20.34 -9.92 31.62
N PHE A 318 -19.81 -9.49 30.47
CA PHE A 318 -20.10 -10.12 29.19
C PHE A 318 -19.62 -11.58 29.14
N LEU A 319 -18.40 -11.86 29.63
CA LEU A 319 -17.87 -13.22 29.74
C LEU A 319 -18.72 -14.08 30.69
N ALA A 320 -19.16 -13.54 31.82
CA ALA A 320 -20.02 -14.23 32.77
C ALA A 320 -21.40 -14.58 32.16
N VAL A 321 -22.01 -13.66 31.42
CA VAL A 321 -23.29 -13.91 30.71
C VAL A 321 -23.09 -14.95 29.61
N ARG A 322 -21.98 -14.90 28.85
CA ARG A 322 -21.67 -15.87 27.80
C ARG A 322 -21.45 -17.28 28.37
N ARG A 323 -20.78 -17.40 29.52
CA ARG A 323 -20.64 -18.65 30.26
C ARG A 323 -21.99 -19.25 30.68
N LEU A 324 -22.99 -18.40 30.95
CA LEU A 324 -24.33 -18.83 31.36
C LEU A 324 -25.22 -19.22 30.17
N ARG A 325 -25.18 -18.47 29.06
CA ARG A 325 -26.12 -18.64 27.93
C ARG A 325 -25.60 -19.56 26.82
N ASN A 326 -24.31 -19.84 26.74
CA ASN A 326 -23.65 -20.63 25.68
C ASN A 326 -23.96 -20.22 24.22
N ASP A 327 -24.64 -19.09 24.01
CA ASP A 327 -25.07 -18.57 22.71
C ASP A 327 -24.33 -17.27 22.38
N MET A 328 -23.92 -17.11 21.12
CA MET A 328 -23.27 -15.90 20.60
C MET A 328 -24.21 -14.69 20.43
N LYS A 329 -25.53 -14.88 20.53
CA LYS A 329 -26.49 -13.78 20.38
C LYS A 329 -26.74 -13.09 21.72
N GLY A 330 -26.26 -11.84 21.80
CA GLY A 330 -26.58 -10.89 22.87
C GLY A 330 -28.07 -10.84 23.19
#